data_AF-A0A5S4V2Y4-F1
#
_entry.id   AF-A0A5S4V2Y4-F1
#
_cell.length_a   1.000
_cell.length_b   1.000
_cell.length_c   1.000
_cell.angle_alpha   90.00
_cell.angle_beta   90.00
_cell.angle_gamma   90.00
#
_symmetry.space_group_name_H-M   'P 1'
#
loop_
_entity.id
_entity.type
_entity.pdbx_description
1 polymer ?
#
loop_
_entity_poly.entity_id
_entity_poly.type
_entity_poly.pdbx_seq_one_letter_code
_entity_poly.pdbx_strand_id
1 'polypeptide(L)'
;MTDSEPIQRHVWLLDGRSLCDRSSRPAELRPPTPEEFDAETAQTEAAPACTACLFLAANLRQDAAAILRDARSVWPPTAAAAWESLTDTRWTQRLDVEAIARSEPVDAPPDFDGLVLALDAAELDRIRAEWAADRQRRRNALIGYWTPSQDSEDGT
;
A
#
# COMPACT_ATOMS: atom_id res chain seq x y z
N MET A 1 -19.15 -27.08 12.89
CA MET A 1 -17.82 -26.46 12.96
C MET A 1 -17.69 -25.62 11.71
N THR A 2 -17.86 -24.31 11.81
CA THR A 2 -17.42 -23.40 10.75
C THR A 2 -15.90 -23.39 10.85
N ASP A 3 -15.22 -24.17 10.01
CA ASP A 3 -13.79 -24.01 9.81
C ASP A 3 -13.61 -22.61 9.23
N SER A 4 -13.33 -21.65 10.12
CA SER A 4 -13.01 -20.30 9.71
C SER A 4 -11.80 -20.40 8.79
N GLU A 5 -11.94 -19.84 7.59
CA GLU A 5 -10.89 -19.82 6.59
C GLU A 5 -9.57 -19.32 7.23
N PRO A 6 -8.42 -19.95 6.94
CA PRO A 6 -7.16 -19.54 7.53
C PRO A 6 -6.88 -18.07 7.21
N ILE A 7 -6.33 -17.34 8.18
CA ILE A 7 -5.89 -15.97 7.97
C ILE A 7 -4.80 -15.98 6.88
N GLN A 8 -4.98 -15.16 5.85
CA GLN A 8 -4.07 -15.04 4.72
C GLN A 8 -3.54 -13.61 4.59
N ARG A 9 -2.33 -13.48 4.06
CA ARG A 9 -1.80 -12.19 3.64
C ARG A 9 -2.35 -11.83 2.27
N HIS A 10 -3.26 -10.86 2.25
CA HIS A 10 -3.78 -10.31 1.00
C HIS A 10 -2.87 -9.23 0.45
N VAL A 11 -2.86 -9.11 -0.88
CA VAL A 11 -2.41 -7.89 -1.56
C VAL A 11 -3.56 -6.88 -1.47
N TRP A 12 -3.31 -5.71 -0.89
CA TRP A 12 -4.32 -4.67 -0.72
C TRP A 12 -4.24 -3.67 -1.86
N LEU A 13 -5.39 -3.37 -2.47
CA LEU A 13 -5.54 -2.22 -3.36
C LEU A 13 -5.33 -0.93 -2.57
N LEU A 14 -4.99 0.14 -3.30
CA LEU A 14 -4.79 1.46 -2.69
C LEU A 14 -6.01 1.93 -1.89
N ASP A 15 -7.22 1.52 -2.30
CA ASP A 15 -8.46 1.84 -1.58
C ASP A 15 -8.79 0.92 -0.39
N GLY A 16 -7.82 0.14 0.08
CA GLY A 16 -7.94 -0.68 1.29
C GLY A 16 -8.74 -1.96 1.12
N ARG A 17 -9.07 -2.36 -0.12
CA ARG A 17 -9.76 -3.63 -0.40
C ARG A 17 -8.80 -4.71 -0.85
N SER A 18 -9.10 -5.96 -0.55
CA SER A 18 -8.30 -7.09 -0.98
C SER A 18 -8.32 -7.19 -2.51
N LEU A 19 -7.21 -7.65 -3.10
CA LEU A 19 -7.13 -7.86 -4.55
C LEU A 19 -8.03 -9.01 -5.03
N CYS A 20 -8.21 -10.07 -4.23
CA CYS A 20 -8.87 -11.30 -4.68
C CYS A 20 -10.39 -11.29 -4.54
N ASP A 21 -10.92 -10.79 -3.42
CA ASP A 21 -12.35 -10.83 -3.12
C ASP A 21 -12.96 -9.44 -2.87
N ARG A 22 -12.12 -8.39 -2.87
CA ARG A 22 -12.51 -6.99 -2.65
C ARG A 22 -13.13 -6.71 -1.28
N SER A 23 -13.00 -7.64 -0.35
CA SER A 23 -13.33 -7.39 1.05
C SER A 23 -12.49 -6.22 1.57
N SER A 24 -13.10 -5.39 2.41
CA SER A 24 -12.35 -4.33 3.08
C SER A 24 -11.30 -4.93 3.99
N ARG A 25 -10.16 -4.26 4.12
CA ARG A 25 -9.22 -4.55 5.19
C ARG A 25 -9.99 -4.56 6.51
N PRO A 26 -9.72 -5.51 7.41
CA PRO A 26 -10.20 -5.43 8.78
C PRO A 26 -9.63 -4.13 9.37
N ALA A 27 -10.46 -3.09 9.45
CA ALA A 27 -10.14 -1.82 10.06
C ALA A 27 -11.40 -1.35 10.75
N GLU A 28 -11.36 -1.56 12.06
CA GLU A 28 -12.43 -1.42 13.00
C GLU A 28 -12.74 0.05 13.31
N LEU A 29 -13.88 0.26 13.94
CA LEU A 29 -14.53 1.54 14.28
C LEU A 29 -13.67 2.52 15.11
N ARG A 30 -12.44 2.14 15.50
CA ARG A 30 -11.46 2.96 16.22
C ARG A 30 -10.03 2.61 15.80
N PRO A 31 -9.06 3.53 15.96
CA PRO A 31 -7.65 3.18 15.83
C PRO A 31 -7.29 2.02 16.79
N PRO A 32 -6.42 1.08 16.39
CA PRO A 32 -5.90 0.06 17.31
C PRO A 32 -4.92 0.70 18.30
N THR A 33 -4.78 0.13 19.50
CA THR A 33 -3.64 0.47 20.38
C THR A 33 -2.33 -0.01 19.75
N PRO A 34 -1.16 0.48 20.20
CA PRO A 34 0.12 -0.04 19.74
C PRO A 34 0.26 -1.55 19.93
N GLU A 35 -0.26 -2.13 21.01
CA GLU A 35 -0.21 -3.58 21.27
C GLU A 35 -1.12 -4.36 20.30
N GLU A 36 -2.33 -3.86 20.06
CA GLU A 36 -3.28 -4.44 19.09
C GLU A 36 -2.66 -4.44 17.68
N PHE A 37 -2.06 -3.33 17.29
CA PHE A 37 -1.37 -3.19 16.00
C PHE A 37 -0.20 -4.18 15.85
N ASP A 38 0.61 -4.37 16.89
CA ASP A 38 1.73 -5.30 16.86
C ASP A 38 1.23 -6.75 16.77
N ALA A 39 0.19 -7.10 17.53
CA ALA A 39 -0.40 -8.43 17.50
C ALA A 39 -1.00 -8.76 16.13
N GLU A 40 -1.76 -7.84 15.53
CA GLU A 40 -2.30 -7.96 14.18
C GLU A 40 -1.19 -8.08 13.13
N THR A 41 -0.13 -7.27 13.28
CA THR A 41 1.03 -7.29 12.37
C THR A 41 1.73 -8.64 12.45
N ALA A 42 2.02 -9.15 13.65
CA ALA A 42 2.67 -10.44 13.84
C ALA A 42 1.83 -11.59 13.30
N GLN A 43 0.52 -11.57 13.55
CA GLN A 43 -0.43 -12.56 13.02
C GLN A 43 -0.47 -12.53 11.50
N THR A 44 -0.55 -11.34 10.90
CA THR A 44 -0.52 -11.17 9.45
C THR A 44 0.81 -11.64 8.88
N GLU A 45 1.95 -11.32 9.50
CA GLU A 45 3.27 -11.70 8.98
C GLU A 45 3.50 -13.21 8.98
N ALA A 46 3.01 -13.91 10.00
CA ALA A 46 3.08 -15.37 10.11
C ALA A 46 2.11 -16.11 9.17
N ALA A 47 1.12 -15.42 8.62
CA ALA A 47 0.12 -16.01 7.74
C ALA A 47 0.69 -16.32 6.33
N PRO A 48 0.20 -17.39 5.67
CA PRO A 48 0.55 -17.67 4.28
C PRO A 48 0.08 -16.54 3.36
N ALA A 49 0.80 -16.34 2.26
CA ALA A 49 0.34 -15.43 1.19
C ALA A 49 -0.91 -15.98 0.51
N CYS A 50 -1.88 -15.10 0.23
CA CYS A 50 -3.08 -15.46 -0.52
C CYS A 50 -2.69 -15.79 -1.97
N THR A 51 -2.78 -17.08 -2.35
CA THR A 51 -2.39 -17.55 -3.69
C THR A 51 -3.21 -16.86 -4.80
N ALA A 52 -4.50 -16.59 -4.56
CA ALA A 52 -5.34 -15.88 -5.52
C ALA A 52 -4.83 -14.45 -5.76
N CYS A 53 -4.43 -13.73 -4.70
CA CYS A 53 -3.81 -12.42 -4.86
C CYS A 53 -2.51 -12.49 -5.67
N LEU A 54 -1.67 -13.50 -5.44
CA LEU A 54 -0.41 -13.65 -6.17
C LEU A 54 -0.64 -13.90 -7.67
N PHE A 55 -1.59 -14.77 -8.03
CA PHE A 55 -1.94 -15.00 -9.44
C PHE A 55 -2.54 -13.76 -10.09
N LEU A 56 -3.45 -13.05 -9.42
CA LEU A 56 -4.04 -11.82 -9.96
C LEU A 56 -3.00 -10.71 -10.15
N ALA A 57 -2.11 -10.52 -9.18
CA ALA A 57 -1.03 -9.53 -9.29
C ALA A 57 -0.08 -9.87 -10.45
N ALA A 58 0.25 -11.15 -10.64
CA ALA A 58 1.06 -11.60 -11.76
C ALA A 58 0.38 -11.32 -13.13
N ASN A 59 -0.91 -11.60 -13.25
CA ASN A 59 -1.66 -11.32 -14.48
C ASN A 59 -1.76 -9.81 -14.77
N LEU A 60 -2.06 -8.98 -13.75
CA LEU A 60 -2.10 -7.52 -13.92
C LEU A 60 -0.76 -6.96 -14.40
N ARG A 61 0.36 -7.48 -13.88
CA ARG A 61 1.70 -7.13 -14.36
C ARG A 61 1.92 -7.56 -15.80
N GLN A 62 1.51 -8.77 -16.18
CA GLN A 62 1.63 -9.29 -17.55
C GLN A 62 0.82 -8.45 -18.55
N ASP A 63 -0.41 -8.09 -18.21
CA ASP A 63 -1.25 -7.24 -19.06
C ASP A 63 -0.63 -5.84 -19.24
N ALA A 64 -0.13 -5.24 -18.15
CA ALA A 64 0.55 -3.95 -18.21
C ALA A 64 1.81 -4.02 -19.10
N ALA A 65 2.62 -5.07 -18.95
CA ALA A 65 3.78 -5.33 -19.79
C ALA A 65 3.41 -5.49 -21.27
N ALA A 66 2.33 -6.20 -21.58
CA ALA A 66 1.85 -6.37 -22.96
C ALA A 66 1.39 -5.05 -23.58
N ILE A 67 0.62 -4.23 -22.84
CA ILE A 67 0.21 -2.89 -23.29
C ILE A 67 1.43 -2.03 -23.60
N LEU A 68 2.43 -2.00 -22.72
CA LEU A 68 3.65 -1.22 -22.93
C LEU A 68 4.46 -1.68 -24.13
N ARG A 69 4.49 -2.99 -24.39
CA ARG A 69 5.21 -3.56 -25.54
C ARG A 69 4.65 -3.05 -26.87
N ASP A 70 3.33 -2.90 -26.95
CA ASP A 70 2.61 -2.50 -28.16
C ASP A 70 2.38 -0.98 -28.25
N ALA A 71 2.37 -0.28 -27.12
CA ALA A 71 2.19 1.15 -27.06
C ALA A 71 3.36 1.90 -27.71
N ARG A 72 3.05 2.89 -28.54
CA ARG A 72 4.05 3.79 -29.14
C ARG A 72 4.49 4.91 -28.19
N SER A 73 3.68 5.19 -27.18
CA SER A 73 3.88 6.24 -26.18
C SER A 73 2.94 5.98 -24.99
N VAL A 74 3.32 6.50 -23.82
CA VAL A 74 2.50 6.52 -22.61
C VAL A 74 1.93 7.91 -22.36
N TRP A 75 0.72 7.98 -21.82
CA TRP A 75 0.08 9.24 -21.43
C TRP A 75 -0.67 9.06 -20.10
N PRO A 76 -0.52 9.98 -19.13
CA PRO A 76 0.43 11.10 -19.12
C PRO A 76 1.91 10.66 -19.12
N PRO A 77 2.84 11.50 -19.60
CA PRO A 77 4.23 11.10 -19.80
C PRO A 77 5.08 11.07 -18.52
N THR A 78 4.63 11.74 -17.45
CA THR A 78 5.35 11.79 -16.16
C THR A 78 4.48 11.27 -15.03
N ALA A 79 5.13 10.79 -13.96
CA ALA A 79 4.43 10.32 -12.77
C ALA A 79 3.56 11.42 -12.13
N ALA A 80 4.07 12.65 -12.01
CA ALA A 80 3.32 13.76 -11.45
C ALA A 80 2.07 14.10 -12.27
N ALA A 81 2.17 14.14 -13.60
CA ALA A 81 1.01 14.37 -14.47
C ALA A 81 0.00 13.21 -14.42
N ALA A 82 0.47 11.98 -14.25
CA ALA A 82 -0.40 10.82 -14.03
C ALA A 82 -1.21 10.98 -12.74
N TRP A 83 -0.55 11.35 -11.63
CA TRP A 83 -1.26 11.62 -10.37
C TRP A 83 -2.20 12.81 -10.44
N GLU A 84 -1.80 13.91 -11.08
CA GLU A 84 -2.67 15.07 -11.31
C GLU A 84 -3.93 14.68 -12.09
N SER A 85 -3.80 13.83 -13.12
CA SER A 85 -4.95 13.34 -13.90
C SER A 85 -5.93 12.50 -13.08
N LEU A 86 -5.49 11.95 -11.94
CA LEU A 86 -6.31 11.17 -11.03
C LEU A 86 -7.08 12.03 -10.03
N THR A 87 -6.74 13.31 -9.88
CA THR A 87 -7.35 14.25 -8.92
C THR A 87 -8.86 14.41 -9.17
N ASP A 88 -9.29 14.43 -10.42
CA ASP A 88 -10.70 14.58 -10.79
C ASP A 88 -11.49 13.26 -10.81
N THR A 89 -10.87 12.16 -10.38
CA THR A 89 -11.50 10.84 -10.41
C THR A 89 -12.00 10.42 -9.04
N ARG A 90 -12.79 9.34 -8.98
CA ARG A 90 -13.24 8.75 -7.70
C ARG A 90 -12.09 8.30 -6.79
N TRP A 91 -10.85 8.31 -7.25
CA TRP A 91 -9.69 7.96 -6.44
C TRP A 91 -9.40 8.99 -5.36
N THR A 92 -9.71 10.27 -5.56
CA THR A 92 -9.55 11.30 -4.50
C THR A 92 -10.49 11.11 -3.31
N GLN A 93 -11.58 10.36 -3.48
CA GLN A 93 -12.45 9.95 -2.37
C GLN A 93 -11.82 8.86 -1.50
N ARG A 94 -10.70 8.26 -1.95
CA ARG A 94 -10.09 7.06 -1.35
C ARG A 94 -8.62 7.24 -1.01
N LEU A 95 -7.93 8.14 -1.72
CA LEU A 95 -6.51 8.42 -1.60
C LEU A 95 -6.31 9.91 -1.46
N ASP A 96 -5.31 10.30 -0.67
CA ASP A 96 -4.75 11.65 -0.71
C ASP A 96 -3.84 11.77 -1.94
N VAL A 97 -4.46 11.82 -3.12
CA VAL A 97 -3.78 11.87 -4.43
C VAL A 97 -2.85 13.09 -4.50
N GLU A 98 -3.24 14.22 -3.90
CA GLU A 98 -2.42 15.43 -3.86
C GLU A 98 -1.16 15.24 -3.02
N ALA A 99 -1.24 14.60 -1.85
CA ALA A 99 -0.05 14.28 -1.06
C ALA A 99 0.89 13.33 -1.78
N ILE A 100 0.36 12.30 -2.46
CA ILE A 100 1.16 11.36 -3.25
C ILE A 100 1.86 12.10 -4.40
N ALA A 101 1.12 12.90 -5.16
CA ALA A 101 1.67 13.68 -6.28
C ALA A 101 2.85 14.58 -5.86
N ARG A 102 2.77 15.21 -4.67
CA ARG A 102 3.86 16.05 -4.12
C ARG A 102 5.12 15.28 -3.74
N SER A 103 5.01 13.97 -3.49
CA SER A 103 6.13 13.13 -3.07
C SER A 103 6.90 12.50 -4.22
N GLU A 104 6.38 12.59 -5.44
CA GLU A 104 6.96 11.97 -6.64
C GLU A 104 7.87 12.95 -7.42
N PRO A 105 8.90 12.45 -8.13
CA PRO A 105 9.72 13.29 -8.98
C PRO A 105 8.89 13.85 -10.16
N VAL A 106 8.84 15.18 -10.28
CA VAL A 106 7.91 15.90 -11.18
C VAL A 106 8.09 15.53 -12.66
N ASP A 107 9.35 15.38 -13.11
CA ASP A 107 9.69 15.21 -14.53
C ASP A 107 10.20 13.81 -14.89
N ALA A 108 10.20 12.88 -13.94
CA ALA A 108 10.67 11.53 -14.23
C ALA A 108 9.58 10.75 -15.00
N PRO A 109 9.92 10.10 -16.13
CA PRO A 109 9.06 9.07 -16.68
C PRO A 109 8.94 7.95 -15.62
N PRO A 110 7.75 7.35 -15.44
CA PRO A 110 7.62 6.19 -14.58
C PRO A 110 8.57 5.08 -15.04
N ASP A 111 9.17 4.36 -14.09
CA ASP A 111 9.99 3.19 -14.39
C ASP A 111 9.11 2.01 -14.84
N PHE A 112 8.81 1.99 -16.13
CA PHE A 112 8.04 0.93 -16.76
C PHE A 112 8.87 -0.33 -17.04
N ASP A 113 10.21 -0.24 -17.01
CA ASP A 113 11.08 -1.42 -17.15
C ASP A 113 10.84 -2.41 -16.01
N GLY A 114 10.51 -1.87 -14.83
CA GLY A 114 10.07 -2.60 -13.67
C GLY A 114 8.80 -3.45 -13.86
N LEU A 115 8.04 -3.32 -14.96
CA LEU A 115 6.89 -4.19 -15.28
C LEU A 115 7.29 -5.43 -16.09
N VAL A 116 8.32 -5.32 -16.93
CA VAL A 116 8.76 -6.38 -17.86
C VAL A 116 9.95 -7.19 -17.36
N LEU A 117 10.79 -6.62 -16.49
CA LEU A 117 11.96 -7.30 -15.95
C LEU A 117 11.62 -8.09 -14.68
N ALA A 118 12.40 -9.13 -14.36
CA ALA A 118 12.31 -9.77 -13.06
C ALA A 118 12.93 -8.86 -11.99
N LEU A 119 12.34 -8.80 -10.79
CA LEU A 119 12.97 -8.14 -9.64
C LEU A 119 14.14 -9.00 -9.18
N ASP A 120 15.31 -8.40 -9.02
CA ASP A 120 16.45 -9.09 -8.42
C ASP A 120 16.33 -9.15 -6.89
N ALA A 121 17.22 -9.90 -6.25
CA ALA A 121 17.19 -10.09 -4.81
C ALA A 121 17.44 -8.79 -4.01
N ALA A 122 18.29 -7.90 -4.52
CA ALA A 122 18.60 -6.66 -3.84
C ALA A 122 17.40 -5.71 -3.85
N GLU A 123 16.69 -5.66 -4.97
CA GLU A 123 15.47 -4.89 -5.12
C GLU A 123 14.33 -5.43 -4.24
N LEU A 124 14.17 -6.77 -4.18
CA LEU A 124 13.22 -7.39 -3.26
C LEU A 124 13.54 -7.06 -1.79
N ASP A 125 14.81 -7.09 -1.40
CA ASP A 125 15.22 -6.75 -0.04
C ASP A 125 15.01 -5.25 0.28
N ARG A 126 15.24 -4.36 -0.69
CA ARG A 126 14.92 -2.93 -0.57
C ARG A 126 13.43 -2.72 -0.30
N ILE A 127 12.55 -3.30 -1.12
CA ILE A 127 11.10 -3.21 -0.95
C ILE A 127 10.67 -3.72 0.43
N ARG A 128 11.23 -4.85 0.87
CA ARG A 128 10.95 -5.42 2.21
C ARG A 128 11.38 -4.47 3.33
N ALA A 129 12.52 -3.82 3.20
CA ALA A 129 13.01 -2.83 4.17
C ALA A 129 12.10 -1.59 4.20
N GLU A 130 11.64 -1.10 3.05
CA GLU A 130 10.70 0.02 2.96
C GLU A 130 9.36 -0.31 3.62
N TRP A 131 8.85 -1.52 3.41
CA TRP A 131 7.65 -1.98 4.09
C TRP A 131 7.84 -2.02 5.61
N ALA A 132 9.02 -2.46 6.09
CA ALA A 132 9.32 -2.49 7.52
C ALA A 132 9.38 -1.07 8.11
N ALA A 133 10.03 -0.14 7.40
CA ALA A 133 10.08 1.26 7.79
C ALA A 133 8.69 1.91 7.81
N ASP A 134 7.82 1.60 6.84
CA ASP A 134 6.45 2.10 6.80
C ASP A 134 5.62 1.58 7.97
N ARG A 135 5.74 0.29 8.30
CA ARG A 135 5.10 -0.29 9.50
C ARG A 135 5.55 0.43 10.76
N GLN A 136 6.84 0.71 10.91
CA GLN A 136 7.37 1.44 12.06
C GLN A 136 6.80 2.87 12.14
N ARG A 137 6.69 3.59 11.00
CA ARG A 137 6.09 4.92 10.98
C ARG A 137 4.64 4.91 11.43
N ARG A 138 3.84 3.95 10.93
CA ARG A 138 2.44 3.78 11.35
C ARG A 138 2.32 3.49 12.84
N ARG A 139 3.18 2.59 13.36
CA ARG A 139 3.28 2.31 14.79
C ARG A 139 3.59 3.57 15.61
N ASN A 140 4.59 4.35 15.21
CA ASN A 140 4.95 5.59 15.91
C ASN A 140 3.81 6.62 15.89
N ALA A 141 3.10 6.74 14.76
CA ALA A 141 1.94 7.62 14.67
C ALA A 141 0.81 7.19 15.63
N LEU A 142 0.58 5.88 15.79
CA LEU A 142 -0.37 5.35 16.77
C LEU A 142 0.06 5.67 18.21
N ILE A 143 1.34 5.54 18.55
CA ILE A 143 1.85 5.93 19.88
C ILE A 143 1.58 7.41 20.16
N GLY A 144 1.81 8.29 19.17
CA GLY A 144 1.53 9.72 19.30
C GLY A 144 0.02 10.04 19.44
N TYR A 145 -0.85 9.21 18.87
CA TYR A 145 -2.30 9.33 19.03
C TYR A 145 -2.80 8.86 20.41
N TRP A 146 -2.21 7.79 20.95
CA TRP A 146 -2.62 7.17 22.22
C TRP A 146 -1.93 7.72 23.47
N THR A 147 -0.85 8.48 23.32
CA THR A 147 -0.18 9.17 24.43
C THR A 147 -0.74 10.60 24.51
N PRO A 148 -1.50 10.96 25.55
CA PRO A 148 -1.91 12.35 25.73
C PRO A 148 -0.68 13.23 25.92
N SER A 149 -0.65 14.42 25.32
CA SER A 149 0.36 15.44 25.63
C SER A 149 0.28 15.76 27.13
N GLN A 150 1.35 15.49 27.88
CA GLN A 150 1.44 15.89 29.29
C GLN A 150 1.61 17.41 29.49
N ASP A 151 1.54 18.22 28.44
CA ASP A 151 1.68 19.67 28.51
C ASP A 151 0.35 20.36 28.84
N SER A 152 -0.20 20.08 30.02
CA SER A 152 -1.23 20.93 30.65
C SER A 152 -1.25 20.84 32.19
N GLU A 153 -0.10 20.62 32.80
CA GLU A 153 0.10 20.89 34.24
C GLU A 153 1.26 21.88 34.41
N ASP A 154 0.95 23.16 34.28
CA ASP A 154 1.56 24.25 35.06
C ASP A 154 0.73 25.51 34.86
N GLY A 155 -0.48 25.45 35.40
CA GLY A 155 -1.32 26.61 35.66
C GLY A 155 -1.60 26.69 37.15
N THR A 156 -0.75 27.42 37.88
CA THR A 156 -1.13 28.31 39.02
C THR A 156 0.06 29.16 39.43
#